data_AF-A0A973HLD7-F1
#
_entry.id   AF-A0A973HLD7-F1
#
_cell.length_a   1.000
_cell.length_b   1.000
_cell.length_c   1.000
_cell.angle_alpha   90.00
_cell.angle_beta   90.00
_cell.angle_gamma   90.00
#
_symmetry.space_group_name_H-M   'P 1'
#
loop_
_entity.id
_entity.type
_entity.pdbx_description
1 polymer ?
#
loop_
_entity_poly.entity_id
_entity_poly.type
_entity_poly.pdbx_seq_one_letter_code
_entity_poly.pdbx_strand_id
1 'polypeptide(L)'
;MKFGIDLYIGEWISDDKYRLVITKVDGLSALVSLFGPDGNPIKRPYFENKATLDMPAVYKDYDGIFYVHLWTEGSGFELHLDNHWEELIGEKEKEALGVGISRYAEDEHLDQYSMLFGNLSSFKKQENA
;
A
#
# COMPACT_ATOMS: atom_id res chain seq x y z
N MET A 1 17.23 -11.24 9.72
CA MET A 1 16.79 -9.88 10.07
C MET A 1 16.41 -9.20 8.77
N LYS A 2 15.18 -8.71 8.63
CA LYS A 2 14.71 -7.98 7.44
C LYS A 2 15.11 -6.51 7.56
N PHE A 3 15.37 -5.86 6.44
CA PHE A 3 15.71 -4.44 6.38
C PHE A 3 15.28 -3.85 5.04
N GLY A 4 15.10 -2.54 5.01
CA GLY A 4 14.68 -1.82 3.82
C GLY A 4 13.38 -2.37 3.22
N ILE A 5 13.33 -2.50 1.91
CA ILE A 5 12.15 -3.02 1.18
C ILE A 5 11.70 -4.41 1.67
N ASP A 6 12.60 -5.24 2.21
CA ASP A 6 12.26 -6.60 2.66
C ASP A 6 11.30 -6.61 3.86
N LEU A 7 11.19 -5.48 4.59
CA LEU A 7 10.19 -5.29 5.64
C LEU A 7 8.76 -5.31 5.08
N TYR A 8 8.58 -4.85 3.84
CA TYR A 8 7.28 -4.67 3.20
C TYR A 8 6.81 -5.91 2.43
N ILE A 9 7.73 -6.79 2.02
CA ILE A 9 7.40 -7.94 1.17
C ILE A 9 6.49 -8.95 1.91
N GLY A 10 5.44 -9.38 1.21
CA GLY A 10 4.48 -10.37 1.69
C GLY A 10 3.02 -9.97 1.47
N GLU A 11 2.13 -10.71 2.12
CA GLU A 11 0.70 -10.40 2.17
C GLU A 11 0.35 -9.70 3.47
N TRP A 12 -0.51 -8.69 3.37
CA TRP A 12 -0.99 -7.90 4.49
C TRP A 12 -2.48 -7.77 4.41
N ILE A 13 -3.14 -7.73 5.57
CA ILE A 13 -4.59 -7.60 5.66
C ILE A 13 -4.95 -6.51 6.67
N SER A 14 -5.88 -5.65 6.29
CA SER A 14 -6.42 -4.65 7.20
C SER A 14 -7.59 -5.23 8.01
N ASP A 15 -7.97 -4.55 9.08
CA ASP A 15 -9.11 -4.99 9.91
C ASP A 15 -10.43 -4.97 9.09
N ASP A 16 -10.54 -4.05 8.13
CA ASP A 16 -11.65 -3.93 7.17
C ASP A 16 -11.58 -4.93 6.00
N LYS A 17 -10.66 -5.92 6.07
CA LYS A 17 -10.49 -7.00 5.08
C LYS A 17 -9.95 -6.58 3.72
N TYR A 18 -9.40 -5.37 3.61
CA TYR A 18 -8.58 -5.07 2.45
C TYR A 18 -7.32 -5.92 2.51
N ARG A 19 -6.87 -6.40 1.34
CA ARG A 19 -5.66 -7.21 1.24
C ARG A 19 -4.65 -6.54 0.33
N LEU A 20 -3.41 -6.45 0.81
CA LEU A 20 -2.28 -5.91 0.07
C LEU A 20 -1.27 -7.03 -0.17
N VAL A 21 -0.79 -7.17 -1.41
CA VAL A 21 0.25 -8.12 -1.78
C VAL A 21 1.41 -7.34 -2.37
N ILE A 22 2.59 -7.43 -1.73
CA ILE A 22 3.81 -6.73 -2.15
C ILE A 22 4.84 -7.75 -2.59
N THR A 23 5.22 -7.70 -3.86
CA THR A 23 6.23 -8.59 -4.48
C THR A 23 7.45 -7.80 -4.90
N LYS A 24 8.63 -8.20 -4.41
CA LYS A 24 9.89 -7.55 -4.78
C LYS A 24 10.23 -7.82 -6.24
N VAL A 25 10.62 -6.78 -6.97
CA VAL A 25 11.15 -6.89 -8.34
C VAL A 25 12.68 -6.84 -8.30
N ASP A 26 13.23 -5.82 -7.65
CA ASP A 26 14.68 -5.64 -7.51
C ASP A 26 15.04 -4.95 -6.18
N GLY A 27 16.24 -4.39 -6.08
CA GLY A 27 16.78 -3.81 -4.84
C GLY A 27 15.85 -2.83 -4.15
N LEU A 28 15.20 -1.94 -4.91
CA LEU A 28 14.31 -0.88 -4.39
C LEU A 28 12.91 -0.91 -5.00
N SER A 29 12.68 -1.73 -6.01
CA SER A 29 11.41 -1.76 -6.74
C SER A 29 10.57 -2.98 -6.36
N ALA A 30 9.26 -2.80 -6.38
CA ALA A 30 8.28 -3.83 -6.13
C ALA A 30 7.00 -3.62 -6.96
N LEU A 31 6.16 -4.64 -6.98
CA LEU A 31 4.80 -4.60 -7.51
C LEU A 31 3.81 -4.79 -6.36
N VAL A 32 2.75 -4.00 -6.39
CA VAL A 32 1.70 -4.01 -5.37
C VAL A 32 0.35 -4.28 -5.97
N SER A 33 -0.33 -5.28 -5.42
CA SER A 33 -1.73 -5.53 -5.69
C SER A 33 -2.57 -5.24 -4.45
N LEU A 34 -3.67 -4.50 -4.61
CA LEU A 34 -4.62 -4.16 -3.56
C LEU A 34 -5.99 -4.75 -3.92
N PHE A 35 -6.60 -5.43 -2.97
CA PHE A 35 -7.92 -6.06 -3.09
C PHE A 35 -8.86 -5.46 -2.05
N GLY A 36 -10.11 -5.25 -2.47
CA GLY A 36 -11.18 -4.83 -1.59
C GLY A 36 -11.64 -5.96 -0.66
N PRO A 37 -12.57 -5.67 0.26
CA PRO A 37 -13.11 -6.64 1.23
C PRO A 37 -13.84 -7.82 0.57
N ASP A 38 -14.32 -7.63 -0.66
CA ASP A 38 -14.97 -8.66 -1.48
C ASP A 38 -13.96 -9.60 -2.18
N GLY A 39 -12.65 -9.37 -1.98
CA GLY A 39 -11.56 -10.11 -2.59
C GLY A 39 -11.24 -9.71 -4.03
N ASN A 40 -11.96 -8.74 -4.61
CA ASN A 40 -11.70 -8.28 -5.97
C ASN A 40 -10.70 -7.10 -5.97
N PRO A 41 -9.87 -6.96 -7.02
CA PRO A 41 -9.07 -5.77 -7.19
C PRO A 41 -9.93 -4.52 -7.33
N ILE A 42 -9.58 -3.46 -6.60
CA ILE A 42 -10.25 -2.17 -6.69
C ILE A 42 -10.05 -1.61 -8.09
N LYS A 43 -11.11 -1.08 -8.69
CA LYS A 43 -11.04 -0.39 -10.00
C LYS A 43 -10.79 1.09 -9.75
N ARG A 44 -9.94 1.69 -10.60
CA ARG A 44 -9.57 3.11 -10.54
C ARG A 44 -10.26 3.89 -11.67
N PRO A 45 -11.42 4.53 -11.45
CA PRO A 45 -12.18 5.18 -12.53
C PRO A 45 -11.40 6.29 -13.23
N TYR A 46 -10.61 7.05 -12.48
CA TYR A 46 -9.70 8.08 -12.99
C TYR A 46 -8.59 7.53 -13.90
N PHE A 47 -8.33 6.22 -13.86
CA PHE A 47 -7.32 5.57 -14.69
C PHE A 47 -7.93 4.47 -15.55
N GLU A 48 -8.97 4.83 -16.31
CA GLU A 48 -9.64 3.95 -17.29
C GLU A 48 -10.17 2.65 -16.65
N ASN A 49 -10.57 2.72 -15.37
CA ASN A 49 -10.98 1.55 -14.58
C ASN A 49 -9.92 0.45 -14.51
N LYS A 50 -8.63 0.78 -14.60
CA LYS A 50 -7.55 -0.18 -14.37
C LYS A 50 -7.64 -0.72 -12.93
N ALA A 51 -7.46 -2.03 -12.81
CA ALA A 51 -7.41 -2.68 -11.51
C ALA A 51 -6.16 -2.26 -10.73
N THR A 52 -6.24 -2.27 -9.40
CA THR A 52 -5.11 -2.14 -8.49
C THR A 52 -4.30 -3.44 -8.44
N LEU A 53 -3.85 -3.91 -9.59
CA LEU A 53 -2.97 -5.07 -9.75
C LEU A 53 -1.61 -4.62 -10.24
N ASP A 54 -0.56 -5.23 -9.72
CA ASP A 54 0.84 -5.04 -10.12
C ASP A 54 1.22 -3.57 -10.32
N MET A 55 0.80 -2.73 -9.38
CA MET A 55 1.10 -1.31 -9.38
C MET A 55 2.58 -1.12 -9.04
N PRO A 56 3.34 -0.35 -9.84
CA PRO A 56 4.74 -0.08 -9.55
C PRO A 56 4.90 0.61 -8.20
N ALA A 57 5.90 0.18 -7.45
CA ALA A 57 6.24 0.73 -6.16
C ALA A 57 7.75 0.83 -5.96
N VAL A 58 8.17 1.84 -5.20
CA VAL A 58 9.58 2.11 -4.89
C VAL A 58 9.75 2.34 -3.39
N TYR A 59 10.73 1.66 -2.82
CA TYR A 59 11.24 1.94 -1.50
C TYR A 59 12.28 3.07 -1.55
N LYS A 60 12.12 4.10 -0.73
CA LYS A 60 13.12 5.16 -0.58
C LYS A 60 13.85 5.01 0.74
N ASP A 61 15.05 4.43 0.68
CA ASP A 61 15.91 4.15 1.85
C ASP A 61 16.09 5.37 2.77
N TYR A 62 16.25 6.56 2.20
CA TYR A 62 16.52 7.79 2.96
C TYR A 62 15.35 8.18 3.89
N ASP A 63 14.12 8.02 3.41
CA ASP A 63 12.91 8.38 4.15
C ASP A 63 12.32 7.19 4.92
N GLY A 64 12.73 5.96 4.57
CA GLY A 64 12.16 4.73 5.11
C GLY A 64 10.76 4.42 4.59
N ILE A 65 10.27 5.17 3.59
CA ILE A 65 8.89 5.10 3.09
C ILE A 65 8.84 4.27 1.80
N PHE A 66 7.77 3.48 1.67
CA PHE A 66 7.46 2.69 0.50
C PHE A 66 6.30 3.33 -0.29
N TYR A 67 6.57 3.78 -1.51
CA TYR A 67 5.63 4.52 -2.35
C TYR A 67 5.02 3.60 -3.40
N VAL A 68 3.70 3.63 -3.57
CA VAL A 68 2.97 2.87 -4.57
C VAL A 68 2.27 3.84 -5.52
N HIS A 69 2.54 3.71 -6.82
CA HIS A 69 1.95 4.57 -7.84
C HIS A 69 0.52 4.12 -8.15
N LEU A 70 -0.47 4.94 -7.77
CA LEU A 70 -1.88 4.67 -8.03
C LEU A 70 -2.33 5.10 -9.42
N TRP A 71 -1.46 5.74 -10.21
CA TRP A 71 -1.71 6.05 -11.62
C TRP A 71 -0.47 5.73 -12.48
N THR A 72 0.23 6.74 -12.97
CA THR A 72 1.53 6.63 -13.62
C THR A 72 2.58 7.34 -12.77
N GLU A 73 3.84 6.95 -12.90
CA GLU A 73 4.93 7.62 -12.20
C GLU A 73 4.95 9.12 -12.50
N GLY A 74 5.10 9.96 -11.47
CA GLY A 74 5.11 11.41 -11.62
C GLY A 74 3.74 12.06 -11.86
N SER A 75 2.64 11.31 -11.73
CA SER A 75 1.29 11.86 -11.82
C SER A 75 0.32 11.19 -10.86
N GLY A 76 -0.80 11.84 -10.62
CA GLY A 76 -1.88 11.28 -9.83
C GLY A 76 -1.63 11.27 -8.34
N PHE A 77 -1.85 10.10 -7.74
CA PHE A 77 -1.72 9.89 -6.31
C PHE A 77 -0.72 8.79 -6.01
N GLU A 78 -0.12 8.91 -4.84
CA GLU A 78 0.79 7.93 -4.29
C GLU A 78 0.21 7.41 -2.97
N LEU A 79 0.19 6.09 -2.84
CA LEU A 79 -0.07 5.42 -1.57
C LEU A 79 1.28 5.21 -0.87
N HIS A 80 1.41 5.73 0.35
CA HIS A 80 2.61 5.64 1.15
C HIS A 80 2.38 4.57 2.21
N LEU A 81 3.32 3.63 2.31
CA LEU A 81 3.31 2.59 3.32
C LEU A 81 4.50 2.82 4.26
N ASP A 82 4.20 2.89 5.54
CA ASP A 82 5.17 3.05 6.62
C ASP A 82 5.18 1.80 7.50
N ASN A 83 6.31 1.13 7.59
CA ASN A 83 6.44 -0.04 8.46
C ASN A 83 6.78 0.37 9.90
N HIS A 84 5.92 -0.04 10.82
CA HIS A 84 6.12 0.16 12.25
C HIS A 84 5.61 -1.04 13.05
N TRP A 85 5.89 -1.02 14.35
CA TRP A 85 5.37 -1.99 15.31
C TRP A 85 4.18 -1.38 16.03
N GLU A 86 3.04 -2.07 16.01
CA GLU A 86 1.89 -1.69 16.83
C GLU A 86 1.97 -2.41 18.19
N GLU A 87 2.00 -1.64 19.28
CA GLU A 87 1.82 -2.15 20.64
C GLU A 87 0.32 -2.18 20.98
N LEU A 88 -0.26 -3.38 21.03
CA LEU A 88 -1.59 -3.59 21.61
C LEU A 88 -1.42 -4.14 23.03
N ILE A 89 -2.09 -3.52 24.01
CA ILE A 89 -2.02 -3.91 25.42
C ILE A 89 -2.37 -5.41 25.55
N GLY A 90 -1.38 -6.23 25.93
CA GLY A 90 -1.56 -7.67 26.14
C GLY A 90 -1.27 -8.57 24.93
N GLU A 91 -0.88 -8.01 23.78
CA GLU A 91 -0.43 -8.77 22.61
C GLU A 91 1.09 -8.61 22.38
N LYS A 92 1.69 -9.57 21.67
CA LYS A 92 3.04 -9.38 21.12
C LYS A 92 2.99 -8.28 20.07
N GLU A 93 4.04 -7.46 20.00
CA GLU A 93 4.27 -6.52 18.89
C GLU A 93 4.05 -7.22 17.55
N LYS A 94 3.25 -6.61 16.67
CA LYS A 94 3.02 -7.09 15.31
C LYS A 94 3.50 -6.05 14.31
N GLU A 95 4.11 -6.53 13.23
CA GLU A 95 4.46 -5.68 12.09
C GLU A 95 3.17 -5.14 11.46
N ALA A 96 3.11 -3.82 11.33
CA ALA A 96 2.02 -3.10 10.68
C ALA A 96 2.55 -2.23 9.54
N LEU A 97 1.66 -1.93 8.59
CA LEU A 97 1.85 -0.90 7.57
C LEU A 97 0.82 0.20 7.80
N GLY A 98 1.31 1.37 8.20
CA GLY A 98 0.55 2.61 8.20
C GLY A 98 0.30 3.09 6.77
N VAL A 99 -0.86 3.69 6.55
CA VAL A 99 -1.29 4.16 5.24
C VAL A 99 -1.31 5.68 5.21
N GLY A 100 -0.57 6.26 4.27
CA GLY A 100 -0.67 7.67 3.89
C GLY A 100 -1.03 7.80 2.42
N ILE A 101 -1.62 8.92 2.02
CA ILE A 101 -1.92 9.21 0.62
C ILE A 101 -1.42 10.63 0.33
N SER A 102 -0.74 10.80 -0.80
CA SER A 102 -0.38 12.10 -1.34
C SER A 102 -0.88 12.25 -2.78
N ARG A 103 -0.85 13.48 -3.28
CA ARG A 103 -1.25 13.83 -4.65
C ARG A 103 -0.32 14.85 -5.26
N TYR A 104 -0.24 14.85 -6.58
CA TYR A 104 0.31 15.98 -7.32
C TYR A 104 -0.69 17.14 -7.36
N ALA A 105 -0.18 18.37 -7.41
CA ALA A 105 -1.00 19.58 -7.30
C ALA A 105 -1.98 19.70 -8.46
N GLU A 106 -1.55 19.23 -9.63
CA GLU A 106 -2.23 19.26 -10.92
C GLU A 106 -3.33 18.20 -11.06
N ASP A 107 -3.49 17.28 -10.09
CA ASP A 107 -4.53 16.26 -10.15
C ASP A 107 -5.93 16.82 -9.81
N GLU A 108 -6.92 16.48 -10.64
CA GLU A 108 -8.32 16.95 -10.57
C GLU A 108 -9.33 15.89 -10.06
N HIS A 109 -8.86 14.70 -9.67
CA HIS A 109 -9.69 13.52 -9.36
C HIS A 109 -9.75 13.18 -7.86
N LEU A 110 -9.35 14.09 -6.98
CA LEU A 110 -9.24 13.87 -5.52
C LEU A 110 -10.43 13.17 -4.87
N ASP A 111 -11.65 13.52 -5.25
CA ASP A 111 -12.86 12.91 -4.68
C ASP A 111 -12.92 11.40 -4.99
N GLN A 112 -12.57 11.02 -6.22
CA GLN A 112 -12.56 9.60 -6.63
C GLN A 112 -11.49 8.81 -5.88
N TYR A 113 -10.32 9.40 -5.65
CA TYR A 113 -9.26 8.77 -4.86
C TYR A 113 -9.64 8.64 -3.38
N SER A 114 -10.16 9.72 -2.78
CA SER A 114 -10.57 9.76 -1.38
C SER A 114 -11.64 8.71 -1.09
N MET A 115 -12.60 8.52 -2.00
CA MET A 115 -13.61 7.47 -1.90
C MET A 115 -13.03 6.06 -1.90
N LEU A 116 -11.98 5.80 -2.68
CA LEU A 116 -11.41 4.46 -2.84
C LEU A 116 -10.38 4.12 -1.76
N PHE A 117 -9.58 5.10 -1.32
CA PHE A 117 -8.40 4.84 -0.50
C PHE A 117 -8.35 5.67 0.79
N GLY A 118 -9.15 6.72 0.92
CA GLY A 118 -9.08 7.66 2.04
C GLY A 118 -9.42 7.06 3.41
N ASN A 119 -10.07 5.90 3.44
CA ASN A 119 -10.45 5.18 4.66
C ASN A 119 -9.70 3.86 4.86
N LEU A 120 -8.56 3.66 4.17
CA LEU A 120 -7.75 2.47 4.40
C LEU A 120 -7.16 2.48 5.81
N SER A 121 -7.51 1.46 6.59
CA SER A 121 -6.90 1.17 7.89
C SER A 121 -5.47 0.63 7.73
N SER A 122 -4.71 0.59 8.82
CA SER A 122 -3.40 -0.06 8.82
C SER A 122 -3.52 -1.53 8.45
N PHE A 123 -2.48 -2.06 7.80
CA PHE A 123 -2.43 -3.46 7.41
C PHE A 123 -1.52 -4.23 8.35
N LYS A 124 -1.95 -5.42 8.76
CA LYS A 124 -1.15 -6.35 9.58
C LYS A 124 -0.62 -7.45 8.70
N LYS A 125 0.62 -7.90 8.95
CA LYS A 125 1.23 -8.95 8.16
C LYS A 125 0.48 -10.27 8.33
N GLN A 126 0.20 -10.96 7.24
CA GLN A 126 -0.25 -12.35 7.34
C GLN A 126 0.98 -13.25 7.56
N GLU A 127 1.04 -13.88 8.72
CA GLU A 127 1.95 -15.00 8.92
C GLU A 127 1.39 -16.19 8.13
N ASN A 128 2.17 -16.69 7.15
CA ASN A 128 1.87 -17.99 6.55
C ASN A 128 2.06 -19.04 7.65
N ALA A 129 0.96 -19.68 8.05
CA ALA A 129 0.94 -20.79 9.00
C ALA A 129 1.68 -22.03 8.46
#